data_AF-A0A163AKR6-F1
#
_entry.id   AF-A0A163AKR6-F1
#
_cell.length_a   1.000
_cell.length_b   1.000
_cell.length_c   1.000
_cell.angle_alpha   90.00
_cell.angle_beta   90.00
_cell.angle_gamma   90.00
#
_symmetry.space_group_name_H-M   'P 1'
#
loop_
_entity.id
_entity.type
_entity.pdbx_description
1 polymer ?
#
loop_
_entity_poly.entity_id
_entity_poly.type
_entity_poly.pdbx_seq_one_letter_code
_entity_poly.pdbx_strand_id
1 'polypeptide(L)'
;MKEGILLCGHGSRREAAITSFKKLVAILQDRYEKEYEVDYGFLEFNHPTYEAAVERMYLNGIRKVYALPVILFAGSHAKNDIPYELNTIQSYHEDLTITMGKHIGVNSFLLDLAVKRIEETEATLTPMDRKETCLVVVGRGTTDPDANSDVCKLTSMLWEGMGYGFATTAYSGTAYPKVDESLQMIEKLGFKRTIVIPFFFFTGVLLERIYGHVTTMNTNSDQEFIYTAPFGTDELLMKAFDERLEEAKTGTAYMNCQLCKYRKQVVGFEQDYGAEQVGHHLNVKGILFEEDEKPGEVKNSLGTKIKKVLGI
;
A
#
# COMPACT_ATOMS: atom_id res chain seq x y z
N MET A 1 28.24 11.99 5.33
CA MET A 1 27.03 12.33 6.10
C MET A 1 26.03 11.22 5.90
N LYS A 2 25.26 10.84 6.92
CA LYS A 2 24.20 9.83 6.77
C LYS A 2 23.10 10.40 5.87
N GLU A 3 22.49 9.57 5.04
CA GLU A 3 21.32 9.95 4.22
C GLU A 3 20.04 9.48 4.95
N GLY A 4 18.91 10.11 4.65
CA GLY A 4 17.62 9.80 5.28
C GLY A 4 16.72 8.93 4.39
N ILE A 5 15.87 8.12 5.01
CA ILE A 5 14.74 7.44 4.36
C ILE A 5 13.46 7.91 5.05
N LEU A 6 12.53 8.45 4.27
CA LEU A 6 11.18 8.77 4.72
C LEU A 6 10.22 7.69 4.21
N LEU A 7 9.65 6.90 5.13
CA LEU A 7 8.56 5.98 4.82
C LEU A 7 7.24 6.76 4.76
N CYS A 8 6.70 6.91 3.56
CA CYS A 8 5.50 7.71 3.32
C CYS A 8 4.24 6.85 3.51
N GLY A 9 3.67 6.88 4.71
CA GLY A 9 2.39 6.25 5.04
C GLY A 9 1.20 7.08 4.54
N HIS A 10 0.11 6.40 4.21
CA HIS A 10 -1.14 7.07 3.84
C HIS A 10 -1.83 7.69 5.07
N GLY A 11 -1.91 6.95 6.17
CA GLY A 11 -2.68 7.31 7.36
C GLY A 11 -4.09 6.72 7.37
N SER A 12 -4.68 6.60 8.56
CA SER A 12 -5.95 5.93 8.79
C SER A 12 -6.61 6.39 10.09
N ARG A 13 -7.94 6.50 10.05
CA ARG A 13 -8.76 6.71 11.26
C ARG A 13 -8.87 5.47 12.16
N ARG A 14 -8.27 4.33 11.77
CA ARG A 14 -8.36 3.06 12.49
C ARG A 14 -7.02 2.70 13.10
N GLU A 15 -6.98 2.59 14.43
CA GLU A 15 -5.79 2.24 15.20
C GLU A 15 -5.13 0.94 14.73
N ALA A 16 -5.91 -0.10 14.41
CA ALA A 16 -5.39 -1.37 13.91
C ALA A 16 -4.57 -1.24 12.60
N ALA A 17 -4.97 -0.31 11.72
CA ALA A 17 -4.22 -0.04 10.49
C ALA A 17 -2.90 0.69 10.79
N ILE A 18 -2.91 1.63 11.74
CA ILE A 18 -1.71 2.34 12.20
C ILE A 18 -0.73 1.40 12.88
N THR A 19 -1.22 0.53 13.77
CA THR A 19 -0.41 -0.50 14.43
C THR A 19 0.25 -1.42 13.41
N SER A 20 -0.48 -1.85 12.37
CA SER A 20 0.09 -2.71 11.32
C SER A 20 1.14 -1.98 10.48
N PHE A 21 0.89 -0.71 10.15
CA PHE A 21 1.88 0.14 9.48
C PHE A 21 3.14 0.36 10.34
N LYS A 22 2.98 0.69 11.63
CA LYS A 22 4.11 0.88 12.56
C LYS A 22 4.96 -0.39 12.72
N LYS A 23 4.36 -1.59 12.59
CA LYS A 23 5.13 -2.86 12.52
C LYS A 23 6.01 -2.95 11.27
N LEU A 24 5.49 -2.57 10.10
CA LEU A 24 6.28 -2.51 8.87
C LEU A 24 7.43 -1.49 9.00
N VAL A 25 7.12 -0.31 9.54
CA VAL A 25 8.12 0.73 9.81
C VAL A 25 9.26 0.18 10.66
N ALA A 26 8.97 -0.50 11.77
CA ALA A 26 9.99 -1.05 12.64
C ALA A 26 10.93 -2.04 11.91
N ILE A 27 10.37 -2.87 11.02
CA ILE A 27 11.16 -3.82 10.21
C ILE A 27 12.04 -3.08 9.20
N LEU A 28 11.51 -2.06 8.53
CA LEU A 28 12.27 -1.27 7.56
C LEU A 28 13.33 -0.39 8.24
N GLN A 29 13.08 0.08 9.46
CA GLN A 29 14.08 0.76 10.28
C GLN A 29 15.24 -0.17 10.60
N ASP A 30 14.99 -1.37 11.13
CA ASP A 30 16.01 -2.39 11.40
C ASP A 30 16.77 -2.80 10.13
N ARG A 31 16.07 -2.91 9.00
CA ARG A 31 16.67 -3.26 7.70
C ARG A 31 17.71 -2.25 7.21
N TYR A 32 17.48 -0.96 7.45
CA TYR A 32 18.26 0.13 6.84
C TYR A 32 19.09 0.96 7.83
N GLU A 33 18.96 0.76 9.16
CA GLU A 33 19.56 1.62 10.19
C GLU A 33 21.09 1.74 10.12
N LYS A 34 21.78 0.75 9.55
CA LYS A 34 23.25 0.76 9.39
C LYS A 34 23.72 1.87 8.45
N GLU A 35 22.96 2.15 7.40
CA GLU A 35 23.34 3.08 6.34
C GLU A 35 22.53 4.37 6.38
N TYR A 36 21.27 4.31 6.82
CA TYR A 36 20.31 5.42 6.71
C TYR A 36 19.71 5.81 8.06
N GLU A 37 19.36 7.09 8.20
CA GLU A 37 18.40 7.51 9.23
C GLU A 37 16.99 7.26 8.68
N VAL A 38 16.22 6.40 9.34
CA VAL A 38 14.92 5.96 8.83
C VAL A 38 13.81 6.50 9.72
N ASP A 39 12.97 7.36 9.16
CA ASP A 39 11.79 7.88 9.82
C ASP A 39 10.55 7.65 8.94
N TYR A 40 9.37 7.93 9.47
CA TYR A 40 8.10 7.77 8.78
C TYR A 40 7.21 8.96 9.03
N GLY A 41 6.24 9.15 8.14
CA GLY A 41 5.13 10.05 8.40
C GLY A 41 3.87 9.62 7.69
N PHE A 42 2.80 10.36 7.89
CA PHE A 42 1.49 10.14 7.28
C PHE A 42 1.07 11.32 6.41
N LEU A 43 0.43 11.01 5.29
CA LEU A 43 -0.23 11.99 4.42
C LEU A 43 -1.50 12.53 5.08
N GLU A 44 -2.34 11.63 5.60
CA GLU A 44 -3.66 11.94 6.14
C GLU A 44 -3.79 11.52 7.60
N PHE A 45 -4.68 12.19 8.32
CA PHE A 45 -5.19 11.86 9.65
C PHE A 45 -4.16 11.90 10.77
N ASN A 46 -3.13 11.05 10.72
CA ASN A 46 -2.27 10.74 11.86
C ASN A 46 -1.01 11.61 11.90
N HIS A 47 -0.35 11.57 13.07
CA HIS A 47 1.02 12.03 13.25
C HIS A 47 2.01 10.85 13.31
N PRO A 48 3.29 11.10 13.00
CA PRO A 48 3.84 12.39 12.54
C PRO A 48 3.47 12.64 11.06
N THR A 49 3.37 13.91 10.66
CA THR A 49 3.26 14.28 9.23
C THR A 49 4.59 14.04 8.51
N TYR A 50 4.59 14.00 7.17
CA TYR A 50 5.84 13.95 6.39
C TYR A 50 6.79 15.09 6.76
N GLU A 51 6.24 16.29 6.88
CA GLU A 51 6.97 17.49 7.28
C GLU A 51 7.63 17.31 8.66
N ALA A 52 6.89 16.86 9.67
CA ALA A 52 7.45 16.63 11.00
C ALA A 52 8.59 15.59 11.01
N ALA A 53 8.49 14.55 10.18
CA ALA A 53 9.52 13.53 10.04
C ALA A 53 10.78 14.06 9.33
N VAL A 54 10.60 14.79 8.23
CA VAL A 54 11.72 15.40 7.49
C VAL A 54 12.43 16.46 8.32
N GLU A 55 11.69 17.28 9.07
CA GLU A 55 12.27 18.26 10.01
C GLU A 55 13.16 17.59 11.06
N ARG A 56 12.73 16.46 11.65
CA ARG A 56 13.58 15.70 12.60
C ARG A 56 14.88 15.25 11.96
N MET A 57 14.81 14.66 10.75
CA MET A 57 16.00 14.26 10.00
C MET A 57 16.89 15.46 9.68
N TYR A 58 16.30 16.59 9.26
CA TYR A 58 17.04 17.81 8.91
C TYR A 58 17.80 18.39 10.11
N LEU A 59 17.16 18.42 11.29
CA LEU A 59 17.79 18.84 12.56
C LEU A 59 18.93 17.91 13.00
N ASN A 60 18.89 16.63 12.60
CA ASN A 60 19.97 15.66 12.80
C ASN A 60 21.12 15.79 11.78
N GLY A 61 21.06 16.77 10.88
CA GLY A 61 22.10 17.04 9.88
C GLY A 61 21.93 16.26 8.57
N ILE A 62 20.80 15.58 8.38
CA ILE A 62 20.47 14.95 7.10
C ILE A 62 20.13 16.03 6.07
N ARG A 63 20.72 15.93 4.87
CA ARG A 63 20.48 16.85 3.74
C ARG A 63 19.99 16.17 2.48
N LYS A 64 19.95 14.84 2.48
CA LYS A 64 19.41 14.05 1.38
C LYS A 64 18.46 12.99 1.93
N VAL A 65 17.23 12.98 1.43
CA VAL A 65 16.17 12.08 1.87
C VAL A 65 15.61 11.29 0.69
N TYR A 66 15.50 9.97 0.85
CA TYR A 66 14.79 9.09 -0.06
C TYR A 66 13.38 8.83 0.48
N ALA A 67 12.38 9.39 -0.18
CA ALA A 67 10.98 9.16 0.15
C ALA A 67 10.47 7.87 -0.51
N LEU A 68 10.02 6.92 0.30
CA LEU A 68 9.53 5.62 -0.14
C LEU A 68 8.02 5.50 0.13
N PRO A 69 7.16 5.58 -0.91
CA PRO A 69 5.72 5.41 -0.76
C PRO A 69 5.34 3.99 -0.31
N VAL A 70 4.69 3.89 0.85
CA VAL A 70 4.08 2.65 1.34
C VAL A 70 2.70 2.49 0.70
N ILE A 71 2.68 2.38 -0.62
CA ILE A 71 1.48 2.32 -1.48
C ILE A 71 1.65 1.19 -2.49
N LEU A 72 0.63 0.33 -2.62
CA LEU A 72 0.65 -0.78 -3.58
C LEU A 72 0.44 -0.32 -5.02
N PHE A 73 -0.56 0.53 -5.29
CA PHE A 73 -0.94 0.96 -6.65
C PHE A 73 -1.09 2.47 -6.72
N ALA A 74 -0.62 3.08 -7.81
CA ALA A 74 -0.53 4.53 -7.92
C ALA A 74 -1.85 5.21 -8.33
N GLY A 75 -2.69 5.48 -7.33
CA GLY A 75 -3.79 6.46 -7.46
C GLY A 75 -3.31 7.91 -7.33
N SER A 76 -4.25 8.83 -7.07
CA SER A 76 -3.98 10.26 -6.87
C SER A 76 -2.90 10.52 -5.81
N HIS A 77 -2.91 9.81 -4.69
CA HIS A 77 -1.93 10.04 -3.62
C HIS A 77 -0.48 9.86 -4.09
N ALA A 78 -0.18 8.79 -4.83
CA ALA A 78 1.18 8.54 -5.32
C ALA A 78 1.56 9.46 -6.49
N LYS A 79 0.59 9.83 -7.35
CA LYS A 79 0.84 10.63 -8.56
C LYS A 79 0.82 12.15 -8.32
N ASN A 80 0.20 12.58 -7.22
CA ASN A 80 -0.12 13.98 -6.98
C ASN A 80 0.20 14.42 -5.55
N ASP A 81 -0.45 13.84 -4.54
CA ASP A 81 -0.40 14.39 -3.19
C ASP A 81 0.97 14.22 -2.51
N ILE A 82 1.60 13.05 -2.62
CA ILE A 82 2.95 12.82 -2.08
C ILE A 82 3.97 13.72 -2.78
N PRO A 83 4.06 13.75 -4.14
CA PRO A 83 4.95 14.69 -4.81
C PRO A 83 4.74 16.16 -4.39
N TYR A 84 3.48 16.59 -4.24
CA TYR A 84 3.16 17.94 -3.78
C TYR A 84 3.75 18.22 -2.38
N GLU A 85 3.53 17.33 -1.40
CA GLU A 85 4.06 17.49 -0.05
C GLU A 85 5.59 17.51 -0.04
N LEU A 86 6.24 16.57 -0.75
CA LEU A 86 7.70 16.48 -0.76
C LEU A 86 8.34 17.72 -1.39
N ASN A 87 7.79 18.22 -2.50
CA ASN A 87 8.26 19.47 -3.12
C ASN A 87 8.07 20.68 -2.21
N THR A 88 6.94 20.73 -1.49
CA THR A 88 6.65 21.79 -0.53
C THR A 88 7.66 21.78 0.63
N ILE A 89 7.88 20.61 1.25
CA ILE A 89 8.84 20.45 2.34
C ILE A 89 10.27 20.80 1.89
N GLN A 90 10.66 20.36 0.69
CA GLN A 90 11.98 20.69 0.13
C GLN A 90 12.14 22.21 -0.06
N SER A 91 11.08 22.95 -0.41
CA SER A 91 11.15 24.39 -0.61
C SER A 91 11.47 25.20 0.64
N TYR A 92 11.35 24.60 1.83
CA TYR A 92 11.65 25.25 3.10
C TYR A 92 13.16 25.28 3.41
N HIS A 93 13.96 24.46 2.74
CA HIS A 93 15.39 24.30 3.01
C HIS A 93 16.22 24.24 1.71
N GLU A 94 17.01 25.28 1.44
CA GLU A 94 17.77 25.41 0.19
C GLU A 94 18.81 24.30 -0.03
N ASP A 95 19.31 23.68 1.05
CA ASP A 95 20.34 22.62 1.02
C ASP A 95 19.76 21.20 1.22
N LEU A 96 18.43 21.04 1.26
CA LEU A 96 17.76 19.75 1.34
C LEU A 96 17.41 19.22 -0.05
N THR A 97 17.74 17.97 -0.31
CA THR A 97 17.29 17.24 -1.51
C THR A 97 16.43 16.06 -1.11
N ILE A 98 15.22 15.98 -1.67
CA ILE A 98 14.28 14.87 -1.51
C ILE A 98 14.10 14.20 -2.87
N THR A 99 14.38 12.90 -2.91
CA THR A 99 14.14 12.06 -4.09
C THR A 99 13.12 11.00 -3.73
N MET A 100 12.16 10.75 -4.63
CA MET A 100 11.04 9.85 -4.36
C MET A 100 11.18 8.58 -5.19
N GLY A 101 11.11 7.43 -4.53
CA GLY A 101 10.96 6.12 -5.19
C GLY A 101 9.54 5.93 -5.73
N LYS A 102 9.33 4.97 -6.63
CA LYS A 102 7.97 4.62 -7.04
C LYS A 102 7.20 3.99 -5.88
N HIS A 103 5.88 4.02 -6.00
CA HIS A 103 5.02 3.06 -5.30
C HIS A 103 5.46 1.60 -5.59
N ILE A 104 5.06 0.66 -4.72
CA ILE A 104 5.50 -0.74 -4.82
C ILE A 104 5.12 -1.36 -6.19
N GLY A 105 3.89 -1.09 -6.66
CA GLY A 105 3.46 -1.39 -8.02
C GLY A 105 3.53 -2.87 -8.39
N VAL A 106 3.46 -3.14 -9.70
CA VAL A 106 3.66 -4.49 -10.25
C VAL A 106 5.16 -4.78 -10.36
N ASN A 107 5.66 -5.68 -9.53
CA ASN A 107 7.04 -6.16 -9.54
C ASN A 107 7.10 -7.68 -9.31
N SER A 108 8.23 -8.32 -9.62
CA SER A 108 8.40 -9.77 -9.50
C SER A 108 8.27 -10.26 -8.06
N PHE A 109 8.78 -9.51 -7.07
CA PHE A 109 8.70 -9.93 -5.67
C PHE A 109 7.26 -9.98 -5.16
N LEU A 110 6.40 -9.04 -5.55
CA LEU A 110 4.98 -9.09 -5.20
C LEU A 110 4.25 -10.22 -5.92
N LEU A 111 4.64 -10.54 -7.16
CA LEU A 111 4.09 -11.68 -7.87
C LEU A 111 4.47 -12.99 -7.18
N ASP A 112 5.75 -13.16 -6.85
CA ASP A 112 6.26 -14.32 -6.11
C ASP A 112 5.59 -14.44 -4.73
N LEU A 113 5.35 -13.31 -4.05
CA LEU A 113 4.65 -13.29 -2.78
C LEU A 113 3.18 -13.68 -2.93
N ALA A 114 2.52 -13.25 -4.00
CA ALA A 114 1.16 -13.66 -4.31
C ALA A 114 1.08 -15.17 -4.59
N VAL A 115 2.00 -15.71 -5.39
CA VAL A 115 2.14 -17.16 -5.63
C VAL A 115 2.32 -17.90 -4.30
N LYS A 116 3.25 -17.43 -3.45
CA LYS A 116 3.49 -18.02 -2.12
C LYS A 116 2.22 -18.05 -1.27
N ARG A 117 1.44 -16.96 -1.21
CA ARG A 117 0.20 -16.90 -0.42
C ARG A 117 -0.87 -17.86 -0.95
N ILE A 118 -0.96 -18.00 -2.27
CA ILE A 118 -1.86 -18.94 -2.91
C ILE A 118 -1.45 -20.38 -2.58
N GLU A 119 -0.17 -20.72 -2.75
CA GLU A 119 0.34 -22.08 -2.51
C GLU A 119 0.26 -22.48 -1.03
N GLU A 120 0.56 -21.56 -0.10
CA GLU A 120 0.34 -21.74 1.34
C GLU A 120 -1.12 -22.07 1.64
N THR A 121 -2.06 -21.42 0.94
CA THR A 121 -3.49 -21.68 1.10
C THR A 121 -3.86 -23.04 0.51
N GLU A 122 -3.47 -23.32 -0.74
CA GLU A 122 -3.73 -24.60 -1.42
C GLU A 122 -3.20 -25.81 -0.64
N ALA A 123 -2.05 -25.67 0.01
CA ALA A 123 -1.46 -26.73 0.84
C ALA A 123 -2.31 -27.14 2.04
N THR A 124 -3.25 -26.30 2.47
CA THR A 124 -4.20 -26.60 3.56
C THR A 124 -5.51 -27.21 3.08
N LEU A 125 -5.74 -27.25 1.77
CA LEU A 125 -6.99 -27.70 1.15
C LEU A 125 -6.85 -29.09 0.54
N THR A 126 -7.98 -29.73 0.25
CA THR A 126 -7.99 -30.95 -0.57
C THR A 126 -7.40 -30.62 -1.95
N PRO A 127 -6.40 -31.39 -2.44
CA PRO A 127 -5.82 -31.16 -3.76
C PRO A 127 -6.88 -31.15 -4.86
N MET A 128 -6.77 -30.19 -5.77
CA MET A 128 -7.67 -30.01 -6.91
C MET A 128 -6.85 -29.53 -8.11
N ASP A 129 -7.20 -29.98 -9.31
CA ASP A 129 -6.61 -29.41 -10.51
C ASP A 129 -6.98 -27.92 -10.58
N ARG A 130 -5.99 -27.05 -10.76
CA ARG A 130 -6.21 -25.61 -10.90
C ARG A 130 -7.15 -25.29 -12.07
N LYS A 131 -7.30 -26.18 -13.06
CA LYS A 131 -8.32 -26.07 -14.12
C LYS A 131 -9.76 -26.12 -13.63
N GLU A 132 -10.01 -26.70 -12.46
CA GLU A 132 -11.32 -26.73 -11.80
C GLU A 132 -11.49 -25.59 -10.78
N THR A 133 -10.49 -24.71 -10.67
CA THR A 133 -10.45 -23.59 -9.72
C THR A 133 -10.46 -22.24 -10.44
N CYS A 134 -11.25 -21.30 -9.90
CA CYS A 134 -11.25 -19.89 -10.27
C CYS A 134 -10.32 -19.10 -9.33
N LEU A 135 -9.48 -18.21 -9.87
CA LEU A 135 -8.69 -17.26 -9.08
C LEU A 135 -9.31 -15.86 -9.14
N VAL A 136 -9.52 -15.23 -7.98
CA VAL A 136 -10.00 -13.84 -7.89
C VAL A 136 -8.93 -12.99 -7.27
N VAL A 137 -8.40 -12.04 -8.05
CA VAL A 137 -7.44 -11.06 -7.54
C VAL A 137 -8.19 -9.81 -7.11
N VAL A 138 -8.03 -9.43 -5.85
CA VAL A 138 -8.77 -8.31 -5.26
C VAL A 138 -7.85 -7.13 -4.98
N GLY A 139 -8.09 -6.03 -5.67
CA GLY A 139 -7.45 -4.74 -5.39
C GLY A 139 -8.33 -3.83 -4.53
N ARG A 140 -7.76 -2.74 -4.00
CA ARG A 140 -8.57 -1.67 -3.38
C ARG A 140 -9.52 -1.06 -4.40
N GLY A 141 -9.05 -0.77 -5.62
CA GLY A 141 -9.83 -0.09 -6.64
C GLY A 141 -9.94 1.42 -6.39
N THR A 142 -9.64 2.20 -7.42
CA THR A 142 -9.60 3.66 -7.37
C THR A 142 -10.34 4.27 -8.55
N THR A 143 -10.46 5.60 -8.59
CA THR A 143 -10.96 6.31 -9.78
C THR A 143 -9.89 6.48 -10.87
N ASP A 144 -8.65 6.07 -10.60
CA ASP A 144 -7.57 6.07 -11.59
C ASP A 144 -7.50 4.70 -12.31
N PRO A 145 -7.79 4.65 -13.62
CA PRO A 145 -7.83 3.39 -14.36
C PRO A 145 -6.46 2.74 -14.53
N ASP A 146 -5.36 3.51 -14.52
CA ASP A 146 -4.00 2.98 -14.65
C ASP A 146 -3.66 2.16 -13.39
N ALA A 147 -4.02 2.67 -12.20
CA ALA A 147 -3.89 1.91 -10.94
C ALA A 147 -4.76 0.64 -10.91
N ASN A 148 -5.97 0.70 -11.50
CA ASN A 148 -6.85 -0.46 -11.59
C ASN A 148 -6.29 -1.50 -12.58
N SER A 149 -5.66 -1.05 -13.67
CA SER A 149 -5.08 -1.89 -14.71
C SER A 149 -3.90 -2.73 -14.21
N ASP A 150 -3.13 -2.21 -13.24
CA ASP A 150 -2.06 -2.97 -12.57
C ASP A 150 -2.60 -4.24 -11.91
N VAL A 151 -3.77 -4.16 -11.27
CA VAL A 151 -4.43 -5.32 -10.66
C VAL A 151 -4.84 -6.32 -11.73
N CYS A 152 -5.41 -5.87 -12.85
CA CYS A 152 -5.76 -6.75 -13.97
C CYS A 152 -4.54 -7.40 -14.63
N LYS A 153 -3.42 -6.68 -14.71
CA LYS A 153 -2.15 -7.24 -15.16
C LYS A 153 -1.68 -8.35 -14.24
N LEU A 154 -1.70 -8.14 -12.93
CA LEU A 154 -1.37 -9.16 -11.93
C LEU A 154 -2.29 -10.37 -12.02
N THR A 155 -3.60 -10.17 -12.22
CA THR A 155 -4.56 -11.26 -12.48
C THR A 155 -4.14 -12.10 -13.67
N SER A 156 -3.78 -11.48 -14.78
CA SER A 156 -3.38 -12.20 -16.00
C SER A 156 -2.09 -12.99 -15.77
N MET A 157 -1.09 -12.37 -15.11
CA MET A 157 0.18 -13.02 -14.79
C MET A 157 0.01 -14.23 -13.87
N LEU A 158 -0.81 -14.10 -12.82
CA LEU A 158 -1.10 -15.21 -11.89
C LEU A 158 -1.94 -16.30 -12.57
N TRP A 159 -2.93 -15.92 -13.37
CA TRP A 159 -3.80 -16.87 -14.06
C TRP A 159 -3.02 -17.77 -15.01
N GLU A 160 -2.33 -17.16 -15.98
CA GLU A 160 -1.59 -17.88 -17.00
C GLU A 160 -0.37 -18.58 -16.39
N GLY A 161 0.32 -17.92 -15.47
CA GLY A 161 1.52 -18.44 -14.82
C GLY A 161 1.25 -19.63 -13.89
N MET A 162 0.10 -19.66 -13.20
CA MET A 162 -0.24 -20.74 -12.27
C MET A 162 -1.18 -21.80 -12.86
N GLY A 163 -1.78 -21.52 -14.03
CA GLY A 163 -2.55 -22.51 -14.79
C GLY A 163 -4.01 -22.64 -14.40
N TYR A 164 -4.62 -21.67 -13.72
CA TYR A 164 -6.03 -21.72 -13.31
C TYR A 164 -7.00 -21.87 -14.50
N GLY A 165 -8.17 -22.45 -14.24
CA GLY A 165 -9.22 -22.63 -15.25
C GLY A 165 -9.81 -21.29 -15.70
N PHE A 166 -9.96 -20.37 -14.76
CA PHE A 166 -10.37 -19.00 -15.00
C PHE A 166 -9.80 -18.09 -13.94
N ALA A 167 -9.65 -16.80 -14.25
CA ALA A 167 -9.38 -15.78 -13.25
C ALA A 167 -10.07 -14.47 -13.58
N THR A 168 -10.36 -13.68 -12.56
CA THR A 168 -10.91 -12.34 -12.73
C THR A 168 -10.44 -11.38 -11.64
N THR A 169 -10.60 -10.09 -11.90
CA THR A 169 -10.27 -9.02 -10.95
C THR A 169 -11.55 -8.53 -10.27
N ALA A 170 -11.47 -8.26 -8.98
CA ALA A 170 -12.51 -7.57 -8.23
C ALA A 170 -11.94 -6.43 -7.38
N TYR A 171 -12.80 -5.52 -6.92
CA TYR A 171 -12.38 -4.35 -6.15
C TYR A 171 -13.23 -4.11 -4.90
N SER A 172 -12.57 -3.74 -3.80
CA SER A 172 -13.24 -3.45 -2.52
C SER A 172 -13.68 -1.98 -2.36
N GLY A 173 -13.18 -1.08 -3.20
CA GLY A 173 -13.23 0.38 -3.09
C GLY A 173 -14.13 1.00 -4.15
N THR A 174 -13.64 1.93 -4.96
CA THR A 174 -14.49 2.69 -5.92
C THR A 174 -14.66 2.01 -7.27
N ALA A 175 -13.67 1.24 -7.73
CA ALA A 175 -13.71 0.54 -9.01
C ALA A 175 -14.71 -0.63 -9.05
N TYR A 176 -14.95 -1.18 -10.24
CA TYR A 176 -15.91 -2.25 -10.54
C TYR A 176 -15.21 -3.37 -11.33
N PRO A 177 -15.60 -4.66 -11.19
CA PRO A 177 -16.69 -5.18 -10.35
C PRO A 177 -16.39 -5.20 -8.85
N LYS A 178 -17.45 -5.11 -8.02
CA LYS A 178 -17.31 -5.27 -6.57
C LYS A 178 -17.08 -6.73 -6.21
N VAL A 179 -16.50 -6.98 -5.04
CA VAL A 179 -16.15 -8.33 -4.59
C VAL A 179 -17.37 -9.23 -4.49
N ASP A 180 -18.43 -8.79 -3.82
CA ASP A 180 -19.69 -9.54 -3.67
C ASP A 180 -20.35 -9.87 -5.00
N GLU A 181 -20.44 -8.90 -5.91
CA GLU A 181 -20.98 -9.12 -7.25
C GLU A 181 -20.11 -10.07 -8.08
N SER A 182 -18.78 -9.95 -7.96
CA SER A 182 -17.84 -10.83 -8.65
C SER A 182 -18.02 -12.27 -8.20
N LEU A 183 -18.14 -12.50 -6.89
CA LEU A 183 -18.37 -13.84 -6.34
C LEU A 183 -19.69 -14.43 -6.86
N GLN A 184 -20.77 -13.64 -6.92
CA GLN A 184 -22.06 -14.10 -7.47
C GLN A 184 -21.98 -14.43 -8.97
N MET A 185 -21.17 -13.70 -9.73
CA MET A 185 -20.94 -14.01 -11.14
C MET A 185 -20.12 -15.29 -11.30
N ILE A 186 -19.10 -15.48 -10.48
CA ILE A 186 -18.21 -16.66 -10.51
C ILE A 186 -18.95 -17.93 -10.11
N GLU A 187 -19.82 -17.85 -9.10
CA GLU A 187 -20.65 -18.98 -8.69
C GLU A 187 -21.43 -19.56 -9.88
N LYS A 188 -21.93 -18.71 -10.77
CA LYS A 188 -22.67 -19.14 -11.98
C LYS A 188 -21.77 -19.80 -13.04
N LEU A 189 -20.46 -19.60 -12.99
CA LEU A 189 -19.50 -20.24 -13.90
C LEU A 189 -19.24 -21.71 -13.53
N GLY A 190 -19.62 -22.14 -12.31
CA GLY A 190 -19.61 -23.56 -11.93
C GLY A 190 -18.22 -24.15 -11.63
N PHE A 191 -17.23 -23.32 -11.29
CA PHE A 191 -15.95 -23.82 -10.78
C PHE A 191 -16.16 -24.49 -9.42
N LYS A 192 -15.42 -25.58 -9.17
CA LYS A 192 -15.57 -26.32 -7.90
C LYS A 192 -15.02 -25.54 -6.72
N ARG A 193 -13.97 -24.76 -6.97
CA ARG A 193 -13.30 -23.91 -5.99
C ARG A 193 -13.05 -22.52 -6.56
N THR A 194 -13.13 -21.52 -5.69
CA THR A 194 -12.67 -20.16 -5.94
C THR A 194 -11.66 -19.76 -4.85
N ILE A 195 -10.48 -19.32 -5.25
CA ILE A 195 -9.46 -18.76 -4.34
C ILE A 195 -9.41 -17.25 -4.56
N VAL A 196 -9.57 -16.49 -3.48
CA VAL A 196 -9.56 -15.03 -3.48
C VAL A 196 -8.25 -14.53 -2.87
N ILE A 197 -7.41 -13.90 -3.66
CA ILE A 197 -6.16 -13.28 -3.21
C ILE A 197 -6.29 -11.75 -3.11
N PRO A 198 -6.25 -11.18 -1.89
CA PRO A 198 -6.25 -9.75 -1.68
C PRO A 198 -4.84 -9.16 -1.83
N PHE A 199 -4.67 -8.21 -2.77
CA PHE A 199 -3.44 -7.41 -2.89
C PHE A 199 -3.46 -6.28 -1.86
N PHE A 200 -3.13 -6.64 -0.62
CA PHE A 200 -3.10 -5.77 0.55
C PHE A 200 -1.88 -6.09 1.41
N PHE A 201 -1.26 -5.05 2.00
CA PHE A 201 -0.16 -5.26 2.94
C PHE A 201 -0.64 -5.91 4.24
N PHE A 202 -1.70 -5.39 4.86
CA PHE A 202 -2.13 -5.81 6.19
C PHE A 202 -3.64 -5.92 6.31
N THR A 203 -4.08 -6.55 7.40
CA THR A 203 -5.48 -6.57 7.81
C THR A 203 -5.99 -5.17 8.16
N GLY A 204 -7.27 -4.94 7.87
CA GLY A 204 -8.02 -3.75 8.21
C GLY A 204 -9.43 -3.85 7.67
N VAL A 205 -10.24 -2.79 7.84
CA VAL A 205 -11.69 -2.81 7.55
C VAL A 205 -12.02 -3.28 6.13
N LEU A 206 -11.23 -2.88 5.12
CA LEU A 206 -11.47 -3.32 3.74
C LEU A 206 -11.19 -4.80 3.57
N LEU A 207 -10.10 -5.30 4.15
CA LEU A 207 -9.76 -6.72 4.08
C LEU A 207 -10.77 -7.59 4.84
N GLU A 208 -11.17 -7.15 6.04
CA GLU A 208 -12.21 -7.80 6.83
C GLU A 208 -13.53 -7.88 6.06
N ARG A 209 -13.88 -6.84 5.30
CA ARG A 209 -15.06 -6.85 4.43
C ARG A 209 -14.92 -7.87 3.30
N ILE A 210 -13.75 -7.93 2.64
CA ILE A 210 -13.48 -8.94 1.60
C ILE A 210 -13.70 -10.35 2.19
N TYR A 211 -13.08 -10.63 3.34
CA TYR A 211 -13.21 -11.93 4.01
C TYR A 211 -14.64 -12.23 4.42
N GLY A 212 -15.39 -11.22 4.88
CA GLY A 212 -16.82 -11.33 5.15
C GLY A 212 -17.59 -11.79 3.93
N HIS A 213 -17.41 -11.14 2.78
CA HIS A 213 -18.08 -11.53 1.53
C HIS A 213 -17.73 -12.95 1.09
N VAL A 214 -16.45 -13.33 1.15
CA VAL A 214 -16.01 -14.70 0.79
C VAL A 214 -16.60 -15.74 1.75
N THR A 215 -16.59 -15.46 3.06
CA THR A 215 -17.15 -16.35 4.08
C THR A 215 -18.66 -16.53 3.91
N THR A 216 -19.39 -15.44 3.63
CA THR A 216 -20.82 -15.49 3.36
C THR A 216 -21.11 -16.30 2.10
N MET A 217 -20.34 -16.11 1.02
CA MET A 217 -20.52 -16.89 -0.20
C MET A 217 -20.26 -18.38 0.04
N ASN A 218 -19.15 -18.72 0.71
CA ASN A 218 -18.80 -20.11 1.04
C ASN A 218 -19.88 -20.81 1.88
N THR A 219 -20.57 -20.08 2.76
CA THR A 219 -21.62 -20.65 3.63
C THR A 219 -22.92 -20.93 2.86
N ASN A 220 -23.18 -20.18 1.80
CA ASN A 220 -24.45 -20.21 1.07
C ASN A 220 -24.39 -20.95 -0.28
N SER A 221 -23.20 -21.38 -0.69
CA SER A 221 -22.97 -22.07 -1.97
C SER A 221 -22.58 -23.52 -1.73
N ASP A 222 -22.89 -24.39 -2.70
CA ASP A 222 -22.34 -25.75 -2.76
C ASP A 222 -20.89 -25.77 -3.30
N GLN A 223 -20.38 -24.64 -3.79
CA GLN A 223 -19.00 -24.46 -4.25
C GLN A 223 -18.10 -23.96 -3.12
N GLU A 224 -16.80 -24.25 -3.22
CA GLU A 224 -15.82 -23.84 -2.20
C GLU A 224 -15.27 -22.44 -2.50
N PHE A 225 -15.38 -21.51 -1.56
CA PHE A 225 -14.85 -20.14 -1.65
C PHE A 225 -13.86 -19.87 -0.51
N ILE A 226 -12.59 -19.70 -0.86
CA ILE A 226 -11.47 -19.53 0.07
C ILE A 226 -10.78 -18.21 -0.19
N TYR A 227 -10.19 -17.61 0.86
CA TYR A 227 -9.31 -16.45 0.71
C TYR A 227 -7.91 -16.74 1.26
N THR A 228 -6.90 -16.09 0.69
CA THR A 228 -5.52 -16.17 1.19
C THR A 228 -5.27 -15.14 2.30
N ALA A 229 -4.18 -15.30 3.05
CA ALA A 229 -3.66 -14.24 3.92
C ALA A 229 -3.19 -13.02 3.10
N PRO A 230 -3.13 -11.80 3.69
CA PRO A 230 -2.52 -10.64 3.03
C PRO A 230 -1.00 -10.80 2.94
N PHE A 231 -0.32 -9.86 2.27
CA PHE A 231 1.13 -9.92 2.11
C PHE A 231 1.91 -9.88 3.43
N GLY A 232 1.39 -9.15 4.43
CA GLY A 232 2.02 -8.98 5.72
C GLY A 232 3.38 -8.29 5.59
N THR A 233 4.36 -8.78 6.34
CA THR A 233 5.73 -8.25 6.38
C THR A 233 6.72 -9.28 5.83
N ASP A 234 6.33 -9.98 4.77
CA ASP A 234 7.17 -11.03 4.17
C ASP A 234 8.47 -10.45 3.59
N GLU A 235 9.56 -11.23 3.59
CA GLU A 235 10.86 -10.80 3.04
C GLU A 235 10.77 -10.44 1.55
N LEU A 236 9.88 -11.07 0.77
CA LEU A 236 9.66 -10.66 -0.62
C LEU A 236 9.14 -9.21 -0.72
N LEU A 237 8.29 -8.80 0.22
CA LEU A 237 7.86 -7.40 0.27
C LEU A 237 9.02 -6.48 0.65
N MET A 238 9.91 -6.91 1.55
CA MET A 238 11.09 -6.10 1.91
C MET A 238 12.03 -5.90 0.71
N LYS A 239 12.23 -6.93 -0.11
CA LYS A 239 12.99 -6.82 -1.36
C LYS A 239 12.37 -5.85 -2.35
N ALA A 240 11.03 -5.76 -2.40
CA ALA A 240 10.38 -4.73 -3.20
C ALA A 240 10.69 -3.31 -2.70
N PHE A 241 10.82 -3.11 -1.38
CA PHE A 241 11.29 -1.83 -0.82
C PHE A 241 12.76 -1.56 -1.16
N ASP A 242 13.63 -2.58 -1.18
CA ASP A 242 15.03 -2.42 -1.59
C ASP A 242 15.13 -1.90 -3.03
N GLU A 243 14.30 -2.42 -3.94
CA GLU A 243 14.22 -1.89 -5.31
C GLU A 243 13.75 -0.44 -5.34
N ARG A 244 12.72 -0.07 -4.56
CA ARG A 244 12.23 1.31 -4.52
C ARG A 244 13.28 2.27 -3.98
N LEU A 245 14.07 1.83 -3.00
CA LEU A 245 15.18 2.61 -2.47
C LEU A 245 16.27 2.82 -3.54
N GLU A 246 16.63 1.77 -4.29
CA GLU A 246 17.63 1.90 -5.35
C GLU A 246 17.14 2.79 -6.51
N GLU A 247 15.85 2.72 -6.85
CA GLU A 247 15.22 3.63 -7.82
C GLU A 247 15.28 5.09 -7.35
N ALA A 248 15.01 5.35 -6.06
CA ALA A 248 15.10 6.69 -5.48
C ALA A 248 16.55 7.21 -5.51
N LYS A 249 17.52 6.36 -5.17
CA LYS A 249 18.96 6.69 -5.17
C LYS A 249 19.49 7.06 -6.54
N THR A 250 19.09 6.30 -7.56
CA THR A 250 19.59 6.45 -8.93
C THR A 250 18.77 7.42 -9.78
N GLY A 251 17.64 7.93 -9.25
CA GLY A 251 16.73 8.79 -10.00
C GLY A 251 16.00 8.04 -11.13
N THR A 252 15.93 6.71 -11.05
CA THR A 252 15.30 5.84 -12.07
C THR A 252 13.88 5.44 -11.69
N ALA A 253 13.25 6.20 -10.77
CA ALA A 253 11.85 6.11 -10.41
C ALA A 253 10.91 6.59 -11.56
N TYR A 254 11.05 6.02 -12.76
CA TYR A 254 10.17 6.22 -13.92
C TYR A 254 8.74 5.76 -13.66
N MET A 255 7.90 6.64 -13.13
CA MET A 255 6.45 6.44 -13.16
C MET A 255 5.98 6.33 -14.62
N ASN A 256 4.84 5.67 -14.87
CA ASN A 256 4.28 5.52 -16.21
C ASN A 256 3.75 6.86 -16.77
N CYS A 257 4.65 7.82 -17.01
CA CYS A 257 4.31 9.14 -17.53
C CYS A 257 3.75 9.09 -18.95
N GLN A 258 3.94 7.96 -19.66
CA GLN A 258 3.39 7.74 -20.99
C GLN A 258 1.87 7.51 -20.98
N LEU A 259 1.30 7.03 -19.87
CA LEU A 259 -0.16 6.87 -19.68
C LEU A 259 -0.69 7.60 -18.45
N CYS A 260 0.13 8.45 -17.82
CA CYS A 260 -0.32 9.26 -16.71
C CYS A 260 -1.32 10.31 -17.20
N LYS A 261 -2.55 10.25 -16.68
CA LYS A 261 -3.65 11.19 -17.04
C LYS A 261 -3.30 12.67 -16.85
N TYR A 262 -2.34 12.98 -15.97
CA TYR A 262 -1.87 14.36 -15.73
C TYR A 262 -0.80 14.83 -16.74
N ARG A 263 -0.24 13.92 -17.55
CA ARG A 263 0.91 14.20 -18.46
C ARG A 263 0.64 13.82 -19.91
N LYS A 264 -0.41 13.06 -20.17
CA LYS A 264 -0.90 12.70 -21.50
C LYS A 264 -2.42 12.74 -21.51
N GLN A 265 -3.01 13.07 -22.65
CA GLN A 265 -4.44 12.93 -22.84
C GLN A 265 -4.79 11.44 -22.83
N VAL A 266 -5.59 11.04 -21.85
CA VAL A 266 -6.09 9.68 -21.68
C VAL A 266 -7.61 9.74 -21.78
N VAL A 267 -8.20 8.74 -22.44
CA VAL A 267 -9.65 8.66 -22.65
C VAL A 267 -10.43 8.80 -21.34
N GLY A 268 -11.37 9.75 -21.29
CA GLY A 268 -12.21 10.02 -20.11
C GLY A 268 -11.57 10.89 -19.02
N PHE A 269 -10.34 11.38 -19.25
CA PHE A 269 -9.60 12.27 -18.36
C PHE A 269 -9.04 13.50 -19.09
N GLU A 270 -9.75 13.97 -20.12
CA GLU A 270 -9.31 15.09 -20.96
C GLU A 270 -9.10 16.37 -20.12
N GLN A 271 -9.91 16.60 -19.09
CA GLN A 271 -9.76 17.74 -18.18
C GLN A 271 -8.56 17.65 -17.22
N ASP A 272 -7.97 16.47 -17.03
CA ASP A 272 -6.85 16.28 -16.10
C ASP A 272 -5.50 16.56 -16.77
N TYR A 273 -5.46 16.64 -18.11
CA TYR A 273 -4.22 16.86 -18.85
C TYR A 273 -3.65 18.25 -18.58
N GLY A 274 -2.43 18.29 -18.02
CA GLY A 274 -1.76 19.54 -17.67
C GLY A 274 -2.25 20.18 -16.37
N ALA A 275 -3.14 19.51 -15.62
CA ALA A 275 -3.56 20.00 -14.31
C ALA A 275 -2.37 20.13 -13.36
N GLU A 276 -2.38 21.23 -12.58
CA GLU A 276 -1.39 21.47 -11.53
C GLU A 276 -1.51 20.43 -10.42
N GLN A 277 -0.37 20.11 -9.78
CA GLN A 277 -0.41 19.24 -8.62
C GLN A 277 -0.89 20.00 -7.39
N VAL A 278 -1.99 19.55 -6.79
CA VAL A 278 -2.62 20.19 -5.63
C VAL A 278 -2.89 19.16 -4.54
N GLY A 279 -2.51 19.42 -3.29
CA GLY A 279 -2.75 18.50 -2.18
C GLY A 279 -4.23 18.36 -1.83
N HIS A 280 -4.87 17.24 -2.18
CA HIS A 280 -6.29 17.02 -1.85
C HIS A 280 -6.52 16.65 -0.38
N HIS A 281 -5.46 16.20 0.29
CA HIS A 281 -5.46 15.68 1.64
C HIS A 281 -5.38 16.77 2.73
N LEU A 282 -5.15 18.04 2.35
CA LEU A 282 -4.79 19.12 3.29
C LEU A 282 -5.82 19.32 4.41
N ASN A 283 -7.11 19.14 4.12
CA ASN A 283 -8.19 19.31 5.11
C ASN A 283 -8.22 18.23 6.20
N VAL A 284 -7.48 17.13 6.02
CA VAL A 284 -7.43 16.01 6.96
C VAL A 284 -6.01 15.71 7.46
N LYS A 285 -5.02 16.50 7.06
CA LYS A 285 -3.62 16.35 7.48
C LYS A 285 -3.49 16.54 8.99
N GLY A 286 -2.99 15.53 9.71
CA GLY A 286 -2.65 15.62 11.14
C GLY A 286 -3.81 15.92 12.10
N ILE A 287 -5.07 15.65 11.71
CA ILE A 287 -6.24 15.94 12.56
C ILE A 287 -6.39 15.00 13.77
N LEU A 288 -5.70 13.86 13.78
CA LEU A 288 -5.64 12.90 14.88
C LEU A 288 -4.28 13.04 15.57
N PHE A 289 -4.24 13.84 16.62
CA PHE A 289 -3.04 14.03 17.46
C PHE A 289 -2.94 12.92 18.52
N GLU A 290 -1.80 12.24 18.58
CA GLU A 290 -1.39 11.42 19.73
C GLU A 290 -0.31 12.22 20.49
N GLU A 291 -0.49 12.45 21.81
CA GLU A 291 0.37 13.34 22.61
C GLU A 291 1.85 12.92 22.67
N ASP A 292 2.17 11.66 22.38
CA ASP A 292 3.47 11.03 22.63
C ASP A 292 4.57 11.32 21.56
N GLU A 293 4.29 12.12 20.53
CA GLU A 293 5.16 12.27 19.34
C GLU A 293 5.62 13.72 19.05
N LYS A 294 5.74 14.56 20.09
CA LYS A 294 6.30 15.92 19.92
C LYS A 294 7.82 15.89 19.63
N PRO A 295 8.31 16.61 18.61
CA PRO A 295 9.74 16.85 18.44
C PRO A 295 10.32 17.57 19.68
N GLY A 296 11.30 16.95 20.35
CA GLY A 296 12.04 17.56 21.46
C GLY A 296 11.64 17.14 22.88
N GLU A 297 10.59 16.32 23.07
CA GLU A 297 10.27 15.80 24.42
C GLU A 297 11.05 14.50 24.72
N VAL A 298 11.88 14.55 25.77
CA VAL A 298 12.58 13.36 26.31
C VAL A 298 11.54 12.38 26.85
N LYS A 299 11.51 11.15 26.32
CA LYS A 299 10.60 10.07 26.75
C LYS A 299 10.79 9.77 28.24
N ASN A 300 9.98 10.40 29.10
CA ASN A 300 9.97 10.12 30.52
C ASN A 300 8.99 8.97 30.79
N SER A 301 9.47 7.73 30.67
CA SER A 301 8.66 6.49 30.70
C SER A 301 7.86 6.25 32.00
N LEU A 302 8.09 7.05 33.04
CA LEU A 302 7.35 6.98 34.30
C LEU A 302 6.02 7.77 34.24
N GLY A 303 5.96 8.90 33.54
CA GLY A 303 4.76 9.75 33.50
C GLY A 303 3.61 9.14 32.70
N THR A 304 3.94 8.50 31.58
CA THR A 304 2.96 7.89 30.67
C THR A 304 2.27 6.66 31.28
N LYS A 305 2.95 5.91 32.16
CA LYS A 305 2.35 4.77 32.87
C LYS A 305 1.32 5.19 33.92
N ILE A 306 1.53 6.32 34.60
CA ILE A 306 0.61 6.80 35.65
C ILE A 306 -0.68 7.35 35.03
N LYS A 307 -0.57 8.08 33.92
CA LYS A 307 -1.72 8.57 33.13
C LYS A 307 -2.60 7.44 32.60
N LYS A 308 -1.99 6.40 32.02
CA LYS A 308 -2.71 5.21 31.51
C LYS A 308 -3.45 4.42 32.61
N VAL A 309 -2.96 4.45 33.85
CA VAL A 309 -3.60 3.81 35.01
C VAL A 309 -4.73 4.68 35.58
N LEU A 310 -4.64 6.01 35.45
CA LEU A 310 -5.62 6.95 35.98
C LEU A 310 -6.72 7.35 34.97
N GLY A 311 -6.61 6.92 33.70
CA GLY A 311 -7.62 7.24 32.68
C GLY A 311 -7.67 8.73 32.32
N ILE A 312 -6.56 9.45 32.48
CA ILE A 312 -6.36 10.85 32.08
C ILE A 312 -5.16 10.91 31.15
#